data_AF-A0A800BYP2-F1
#
_entry.id   AF-A0A800BYP2-F1
#
_cell.length_a   1.000
_cell.length_b   1.000
_cell.length_c   1.000
_cell.angle_alpha   90.00
_cell.angle_beta   90.00
_cell.angle_gamma   90.00
#
_symmetry.space_group_name_H-M   'P 1'
#
loop_
_entity.id
_entity.type
_entity.pdbx_description
1 polymer ?
#
loop_
_entity_poly.entity_id
_entity_poly.type
_entity_poly.pdbx_seq_one_letter_code
_entity_poly.pdbx_strand_id
1 'polypeptide(L)'
;LTSIGDKTSLISALSKGADDFLIKPAMEEELQLRIENGMRLLRQQSQDELILALAKLSEYRSDETGFHLERVQLYTHLLAIDLADNCPELKITHTIAEEIAKVSPLHDIGKVAIPDSILHKPGKLTTDEFEIMKSHAMIGGSILEEIFLKYKSPYLQIAFELTAYHHEKYNGTGYPSQLVGEKIPVAARIMALADVYDALTSKRCYKKSFTHEAAKEIILEERGKHFDPKIVDSFVRQENEWNSIRNKYQD
;
A
#
# COMPACT_ATOMS: atom_id res chain seq x y z
N LEU A 1 -8.51 27.72 22.04
CA LEU A 1 -7.05 27.87 22.22
C LEU A 1 -6.62 27.99 23.69
N THR A 2 -7.34 28.66 24.60
CA THR A 2 -6.98 28.58 26.04
C THR A 2 -8.18 28.77 26.97
N SER A 3 -8.25 28.05 28.09
CA SER A 3 -9.21 28.32 29.17
C SER A 3 -8.65 27.97 30.55
N ILE A 4 -9.35 28.36 31.63
CA ILE A 4 -9.03 27.99 33.01
C ILE A 4 -9.42 26.52 33.23
N GLY A 5 -8.58 25.59 32.77
CA GLY A 5 -8.42 24.22 33.28
C GLY A 5 -9.63 23.31 33.51
N ASP A 6 -10.84 23.66 33.09
CA ASP A 6 -12.03 22.86 33.39
C ASP A 6 -12.43 21.94 32.22
N LYS A 7 -12.86 20.73 32.59
CA LYS A 7 -13.20 19.64 31.64
C LYS A 7 -14.30 20.05 30.65
N THR A 8 -15.20 20.94 31.07
CA THR A 8 -16.30 21.46 30.25
C THR A 8 -15.78 22.32 29.10
N SER A 9 -14.81 23.20 29.36
CA SER A 9 -14.19 24.03 28.34
C SER A 9 -13.36 23.23 27.33
N LEU A 10 -12.68 22.17 27.77
CA LEU A 10 -11.98 21.24 26.87
C LEU A 10 -12.97 20.56 25.91
N ILE A 11 -14.03 19.94 26.44
CA ILE A 11 -15.05 19.26 25.63
C ILE A 11 -15.74 20.24 24.67
N SER A 12 -16.05 21.46 25.13
CA SER A 12 -16.65 22.48 24.27
C SER A 12 -15.70 22.97 23.17
N ALA A 13 -14.39 22.96 23.39
CA ALA A 13 -13.43 23.38 22.37
C ALA A 13 -13.28 22.31 21.29
N LEU A 14 -13.10 21.05 21.70
CA LEU A 14 -12.97 19.93 20.76
C LEU A 14 -14.24 19.73 19.93
N SER A 15 -15.43 19.85 20.54
CA SER A 15 -16.71 19.72 19.81
C SER A 15 -16.97 20.85 18.81
N LYS A 16 -16.26 21.98 18.94
CA LYS A 16 -16.29 23.10 17.99
C LYS A 16 -15.19 23.01 16.91
N GLY A 17 -14.49 21.89 16.85
CA GLY A 17 -13.46 21.63 15.83
C GLY A 17 -12.07 22.16 16.20
N ALA A 18 -11.77 22.37 17.48
CA ALA A 18 -10.39 22.61 17.89
C ALA A 18 -9.61 21.30 17.82
N ASP A 19 -8.47 21.29 17.12
CA ASP A 19 -7.56 20.14 17.09
C ASP A 19 -6.79 19.95 18.40
N ASP A 20 -6.56 21.06 19.13
CA ASP A 20 -5.86 21.03 20.42
C ASP A 20 -6.32 22.15 21.38
N PHE A 21 -5.97 21.99 22.67
CA PHE A 21 -6.38 22.85 23.76
C PHE A 21 -5.27 23.02 24.80
N LEU A 22 -5.03 24.28 25.21
CA LEU A 22 -4.06 24.63 26.27
C LEU A 22 -4.76 25.13 27.53
N ILE A 23 -4.24 24.72 28.68
CA ILE A 23 -4.72 25.17 29.99
C ILE A 23 -3.92 26.39 30.42
N LYS A 24 -4.58 27.40 31.00
CA LYS A 24 -3.90 28.56 31.60
C LYS A 24 -3.50 28.33 33.07
N PRO A 25 -2.35 28.89 33.51
CA PRO A 25 -1.36 29.59 32.69
C PRO A 25 -0.62 28.60 31.78
N ALA A 26 -0.45 28.97 30.50
CA ALA A 26 0.21 28.09 29.53
C ALA A 26 1.70 27.98 29.88
N MET A 27 2.22 26.75 29.90
CA MET A 27 3.64 26.49 30.07
C MET A 27 4.32 26.59 28.69
N GLU A 28 5.43 27.33 28.62
CA GLU A 28 6.16 27.56 27.37
C GLU A 28 6.68 26.24 26.78
N GLU A 29 7.19 25.34 27.64
CA GLU A 29 7.69 24.02 27.24
C GLU A 29 6.58 23.12 26.69
N GLU A 30 5.39 23.16 27.30
CA GLU A 30 4.23 22.39 26.83
C GLU A 30 3.76 22.89 25.46
N LEU A 31 3.68 24.21 25.29
CA LEU A 31 3.30 24.82 24.02
C LEU A 31 4.29 24.43 22.91
N GLN A 32 5.60 24.49 23.20
CA GLN A 32 6.63 24.13 22.23
C GLN A 32 6.50 22.66 21.79
N LEU A 33 6.36 21.73 22.72
CA LEU A 33 6.18 20.30 22.41
C LEU A 33 4.93 20.03 21.58
N ARG A 34 3.82 20.73 21.85
CA ARG A 34 2.58 20.60 21.06
C ARG A 34 2.74 21.15 19.65
N ILE A 35 3.42 22.28 19.48
CA ILE A 35 3.74 22.83 18.16
C ILE A 35 4.64 21.87 17.37
N GLU A 36 5.70 21.33 18.00
CA GLU A 36 6.59 20.36 17.38
C GLU A 36 5.84 19.09 16.94
N ASN A 37 4.94 18.58 17.78
CA ASN A 37 4.08 17.44 17.43
C ASN A 37 3.13 17.76 16.27
N GLY A 38 2.47 18.92 16.29
CA GLY A 38 1.59 19.37 15.20
C GLY A 38 2.34 19.52 13.87
N MET A 39 3.53 20.12 13.90
CA MET A 39 4.38 20.24 12.71
C MET A 39 4.82 18.87 12.19
N ARG A 40 5.12 17.91 13.07
CA ARG A 40 5.48 16.55 12.65
C ARG A 40 4.32 15.85 11.94
N LEU A 41 3.10 15.97 12.47
CA LEU A 41 1.90 15.39 11.85
C LEU A 41 1.63 15.98 10.46
N LEU A 42 1.71 17.32 10.33
CA LEU A 42 1.54 18.00 9.04
C LEU A 42 2.59 17.56 8.01
N ARG A 43 3.85 17.39 8.43
CA ARG A 43 4.91 16.88 7.54
C ARG A 43 4.63 15.46 7.07
N GLN A 44 4.15 14.59 7.96
CA GLN A 44 3.78 13.21 7.61
C GLN A 44 2.61 13.17 6.63
N GLN A 45 1.56 13.95 6.86
CA GLN A 45 0.43 14.06 5.93
C GLN A 45 0.88 14.58 4.56
N SER A 46 1.69 15.63 4.53
CA SER A 46 2.24 16.18 3.28
C SER A 46 3.10 15.16 2.53
N GLN A 47 3.82 14.30 3.26
CA GLN A 47 4.62 13.23 2.67
C GLN A 47 3.74 12.15 2.03
N ASP A 48 2.68 11.71 2.72
CA ASP A 48 1.74 10.71 2.22
C ASP A 48 1.01 11.22 0.95
N GLU A 49 0.60 12.49 0.93
CA GLU A 49 0.00 13.15 -0.24
C GLU A 49 0.98 13.23 -1.43
N LEU A 50 2.24 13.53 -1.17
CA LEU A 50 3.28 13.58 -2.21
C LEU A 50 3.57 12.19 -2.79
N ILE A 51 3.60 11.15 -1.95
CA ILE A 51 3.76 9.76 -2.40
C ILE A 51 2.62 9.38 -3.32
N LEU A 52 1.37 9.67 -2.94
CA LEU A 52 0.22 9.40 -3.77
C LEU A 52 0.27 10.17 -5.10
N ALA A 53 0.71 11.43 -5.09
CA ALA A 53 0.86 12.23 -6.30
C ALA A 53 1.92 11.65 -7.27
N LEU A 54 3.05 11.17 -6.75
CA LEU A 54 4.09 10.52 -7.55
C LEU A 54 3.63 9.17 -8.11
N ALA A 55 2.93 8.37 -7.31
CA ALA A 55 2.32 7.12 -7.76
C ALA A 55 1.32 7.38 -8.89
N LYS A 56 0.42 8.36 -8.72
CA LYS A 56 -0.54 8.78 -9.76
C LYS A 56 0.13 9.26 -11.04
N LEU A 57 1.30 9.90 -10.94
CA LEU A 57 2.06 10.32 -12.12
C LEU A 57 2.58 9.12 -12.93
N SER A 58 3.03 8.06 -12.25
CA SER A 58 3.41 6.80 -12.92
C SER A 58 2.20 6.09 -13.52
N GLU A 59 1.09 6.02 -12.76
CA GLU A 59 -0.17 5.43 -13.19
C GLU A 59 -0.79 6.17 -14.38
N TYR A 60 -0.64 7.50 -14.47
CA TYR A 60 -1.14 8.27 -15.63
C TYR A 60 -0.49 7.85 -16.95
N ARG A 61 0.70 7.22 -16.89
CA ARG A 61 1.33 6.60 -18.06
C ARG A 61 0.89 5.17 -18.30
N SER A 62 0.26 4.48 -17.35
CA SER A 62 -0.33 3.15 -17.59
C SER A 62 -1.83 3.30 -17.89
N ASP A 63 -2.42 2.31 -18.56
CA ASP A 63 -3.88 2.25 -18.75
C ASP A 63 -4.61 1.75 -17.47
N GLU A 64 -4.02 1.98 -16.30
CA GLU A 64 -4.61 1.66 -15.00
C GLU A 64 -5.66 2.69 -14.62
N THR A 65 -6.74 2.22 -14.02
CA THR A 65 -8.00 2.94 -13.94
C THR A 65 -8.15 3.71 -12.64
N GLY A 66 -8.73 4.91 -12.75
CA GLY A 66 -9.51 5.59 -11.72
C GLY A 66 -9.00 5.49 -10.28
N PHE A 67 -9.51 4.49 -9.55
CA PHE A 67 -9.30 4.32 -8.11
C PHE A 67 -8.37 3.16 -7.74
N HIS A 68 -7.56 2.63 -8.67
CA HIS A 68 -6.69 1.47 -8.42
C HIS A 68 -5.75 1.69 -7.23
N LEU A 69 -5.03 2.83 -7.18
CA LEU A 69 -4.13 3.13 -6.06
C LEU A 69 -4.87 3.23 -4.72
N GLU A 70 -6.04 3.86 -4.69
CA GLU A 70 -6.88 3.94 -3.49
C GLU A 70 -7.34 2.55 -3.03
N ARG A 71 -7.79 1.70 -3.95
CA ARG A 71 -8.25 0.33 -3.63
C ARG A 71 -7.09 -0.52 -3.11
N VAL A 72 -5.96 -0.53 -3.80
CA VAL A 72 -4.75 -1.24 -3.37
C VAL A 72 -4.30 -0.79 -1.98
N GLN A 73 -4.29 0.52 -1.71
CA GLN A 73 -3.95 1.04 -0.39
C GLN A 73 -4.90 0.52 0.70
N LEU A 74 -6.20 0.50 0.43
CA LEU A 74 -7.18 -0.02 1.38
C LEU A 74 -7.07 -1.54 1.59
N TYR A 75 -6.86 -2.30 0.52
CA TYR A 75 -6.69 -3.75 0.57
C TYR A 75 -5.44 -4.15 1.34
N THR A 76 -4.31 -3.49 1.07
CA THR A 76 -3.05 -3.71 1.79
C THR A 76 -3.19 -3.33 3.26
N HIS A 77 -3.91 -2.25 3.59
CA HIS A 77 -4.23 -1.87 4.96
C HIS A 77 -5.02 -2.96 5.70
N LEU A 78 -6.11 -3.46 5.11
CA LEU A 78 -6.93 -4.52 5.72
C LEU A 78 -6.10 -5.76 6.04
N LEU A 79 -5.30 -6.24 5.07
CA LEU A 79 -4.44 -7.40 5.29
C LEU A 79 -3.42 -7.15 6.39
N ALA A 80 -2.70 -6.03 6.32
CA ALA A 80 -1.60 -5.79 7.23
C ALA A 80 -2.08 -5.63 8.68
N ILE A 81 -3.24 -5.00 8.90
CA ILE A 81 -3.85 -4.86 10.24
C ILE A 81 -4.29 -6.22 10.78
N ASP A 82 -5.05 -7.00 10.00
CA ASP A 82 -5.49 -8.33 10.45
C ASP A 82 -4.31 -9.29 10.69
N LEU A 83 -3.24 -9.20 9.90
CA LEU A 83 -2.02 -9.98 10.12
C LEU A 83 -1.27 -9.53 11.38
N ALA A 84 -1.26 -8.23 11.71
CA ALA A 84 -0.68 -7.74 12.96
C ALA A 84 -1.41 -8.33 14.19
N ASP A 85 -2.73 -8.47 14.10
CA ASP A 85 -3.57 -9.00 15.19
C ASP A 85 -3.50 -10.53 15.30
N ASN A 86 -3.45 -11.24 14.17
CA ASN A 86 -3.66 -12.68 14.12
C ASN A 86 -2.40 -13.51 13.79
N CYS A 87 -1.29 -12.88 13.39
CA CYS A 87 -0.06 -13.57 12.97
C CYS A 87 1.19 -12.94 13.61
N PRO A 88 1.37 -13.04 14.95
CA PRO A 88 2.48 -12.40 15.66
C PRO A 88 3.88 -12.85 15.19
N GLU A 89 4.00 -14.04 14.59
CA GLU A 89 5.22 -14.55 14.00
C GLU A 89 5.74 -13.71 12.81
N LEU A 90 4.85 -12.97 12.14
CA LEU A 90 5.22 -12.05 11.06
C LEU A 90 5.83 -10.75 11.57
N LYS A 91 5.76 -10.48 12.89
CA LYS A 91 6.33 -9.30 13.55
C LYS A 91 5.86 -7.97 12.94
N ILE A 92 4.64 -7.95 12.40
CA ILE A 92 3.97 -6.73 11.93
C ILE A 92 3.30 -6.09 13.14
N THR A 93 3.60 -4.83 13.42
CA THR A 93 2.84 -3.99 14.35
C THR A 93 1.81 -3.17 13.57
N HIS A 94 0.79 -2.61 14.24
CA HIS A 94 -0.14 -1.67 13.58
C HIS A 94 0.59 -0.52 12.88
N THR A 95 1.69 -0.03 13.46
CA THR A 95 2.51 1.01 12.82
C THR A 95 3.12 0.53 11.51
N ILE A 96 3.70 -0.67 11.48
CA ILE A 96 4.23 -1.26 10.23
C ILE A 96 3.09 -1.50 9.24
N ALA A 97 1.92 -1.92 9.70
CA ALA A 97 0.76 -2.13 8.85
C ALA A 97 0.28 -0.84 8.17
N GLU A 98 0.24 0.27 8.91
CA GLU A 98 -0.03 1.60 8.35
C GLU A 98 1.05 2.02 7.34
N GLU A 99 2.32 1.78 7.63
CA GLU A 99 3.43 2.11 6.72
C GLU A 99 3.35 1.31 5.41
N ILE A 100 3.05 0.00 5.47
CA ILE A 100 2.83 -0.85 4.28
C ILE A 100 1.72 -0.27 3.39
N ALA A 101 0.59 0.11 3.99
CA ALA A 101 -0.52 0.70 3.24
C ALA A 101 -0.15 2.06 2.63
N LYS A 102 0.61 2.89 3.34
CA LYS A 102 1.02 4.21 2.84
C LYS A 102 1.95 4.12 1.63
N VAL A 103 2.83 3.12 1.59
CA VAL A 103 3.81 2.96 0.50
C VAL A 103 3.33 2.06 -0.64
N SER A 104 2.24 1.30 -0.45
CA SER A 104 1.73 0.40 -1.50
C SER A 104 1.40 1.05 -2.85
N PRO A 105 0.98 2.33 -2.94
CA PRO A 105 0.82 3.00 -4.23
C PRO A 105 2.12 3.06 -5.06
N LEU A 106 3.29 2.93 -4.45
CA LEU A 106 4.58 2.97 -5.14
C LEU A 106 4.96 1.68 -5.86
N HIS A 107 4.22 0.57 -5.69
CA HIS A 107 4.60 -0.75 -6.22
C HIS A 107 4.98 -0.72 -7.71
N ASP A 108 4.29 0.12 -8.48
CA ASP A 108 4.45 0.26 -9.92
C ASP A 108 5.13 1.56 -10.38
N ILE A 109 5.80 2.27 -9.46
CA ILE A 109 6.54 3.52 -9.79
C ILE A 109 7.60 3.31 -10.87
N GLY A 110 8.12 2.08 -11.01
CA GLY A 110 9.11 1.73 -12.04
C GLY A 110 8.56 1.70 -13.47
N LYS A 111 7.23 1.70 -13.66
CA LYS A 111 6.62 1.73 -15.01
C LYS A 111 7.01 2.96 -15.81
N VAL A 112 7.45 4.05 -15.14
CA VAL A 112 8.00 5.23 -15.81
C VAL A 112 9.22 4.93 -16.70
N ALA A 113 9.92 3.83 -16.48
CA ALA A 113 11.06 3.45 -17.31
C ALA A 113 10.69 2.49 -18.45
N ILE A 114 9.44 2.03 -18.53
CA ILE A 114 8.99 1.12 -19.58
C ILE A 114 8.67 1.91 -20.86
N PRO A 115 9.12 1.45 -22.04
CA PRO A 115 8.79 2.09 -23.31
C PRO A 115 7.28 2.09 -23.60
N ASP A 116 6.74 3.21 -24.09
CA ASP A 116 5.31 3.38 -24.41
C ASP A 116 4.79 2.30 -25.37
N SER A 117 5.62 1.85 -26.32
CA SER A 117 5.25 0.80 -27.28
C SER A 117 5.00 -0.56 -26.62
N ILE A 118 5.56 -0.79 -25.43
CA ILE A 118 5.35 -2.00 -24.62
C ILE A 118 4.25 -1.75 -23.60
N LEU A 119 4.28 -0.59 -22.92
CA LEU A 119 3.32 -0.22 -21.88
C LEU A 119 1.87 -0.14 -22.41
N HIS A 120 1.69 0.45 -23.59
CA HIS A 120 0.38 0.64 -24.24
C HIS A 120 0.12 -0.34 -25.38
N LYS A 121 0.83 -1.47 -25.43
CA LYS A 121 0.69 -2.42 -26.55
C LYS A 121 -0.75 -2.98 -26.56
N PRO A 122 -1.52 -2.81 -27.66
CA PRO A 122 -2.84 -3.39 -27.76
C PRO A 122 -2.72 -4.91 -27.99
N GLY A 123 -2.84 -5.70 -26.93
CA GLY A 123 -2.84 -7.16 -26.98
C GLY A 123 -1.80 -7.81 -26.07
N LYS A 124 -1.43 -9.06 -26.37
CA LYS A 124 -0.45 -9.80 -25.57
C LYS A 124 0.97 -9.34 -25.91
N LEU A 125 1.79 -9.17 -24.88
CA LEU A 125 3.24 -9.00 -25.03
C LEU A 125 3.85 -10.30 -25.56
N THR A 126 4.86 -10.15 -26.42
CA THR A 126 5.80 -11.23 -26.76
C THR A 126 6.67 -11.56 -25.55
N THR A 127 7.40 -12.68 -25.59
CA THR A 127 8.32 -13.06 -24.51
C THR A 127 9.34 -11.95 -24.23
N ASP A 128 9.97 -11.39 -25.27
CA ASP A 128 11.00 -10.35 -25.11
C ASP A 128 10.41 -9.04 -24.55
N GLU A 129 9.22 -8.65 -25.00
CA GLU A 129 8.53 -7.47 -24.45
C GLU A 129 8.08 -7.70 -23.00
N PHE A 130 7.70 -8.93 -22.65
CA PHE A 130 7.38 -9.28 -21.28
C PHE A 130 8.62 -9.25 -20.37
N GLU A 131 9.80 -9.69 -20.86
CA GLU A 131 11.06 -9.52 -20.13
C GLU A 131 11.36 -8.05 -19.84
N ILE A 132 11.11 -7.15 -20.80
CA ILE A 132 11.23 -5.71 -20.59
C ILE A 132 10.18 -5.22 -19.58
N MET A 133 8.92 -5.63 -19.70
CA MET A 133 7.86 -5.24 -18.76
C MET A 133 8.21 -5.62 -17.32
N LYS A 134 8.73 -6.84 -17.07
CA LYS A 134 9.14 -7.29 -15.73
C LYS A 134 10.20 -6.41 -15.08
N SER A 135 10.96 -5.64 -15.87
CA SER A 135 12.02 -4.77 -15.34
C SER A 135 11.49 -3.62 -14.48
N HIS A 136 10.20 -3.24 -14.56
CA HIS A 136 9.65 -2.14 -13.75
C HIS A 136 9.86 -2.39 -12.24
N ALA A 137 9.65 -3.61 -11.77
CA ALA A 137 9.80 -3.96 -10.36
C ALA A 137 11.27 -3.76 -9.92
N MET A 138 12.22 -4.21 -10.74
CA MET A 138 13.65 -4.02 -10.46
C MET A 138 14.06 -2.55 -10.53
N ILE A 139 13.56 -1.78 -11.50
CA ILE A 139 13.89 -0.36 -11.67
C ILE A 139 13.36 0.46 -10.50
N GLY A 140 12.07 0.32 -10.17
CA GLY A 140 11.44 0.99 -9.03
C GLY A 140 12.10 0.59 -7.71
N GLY A 141 12.35 -0.71 -7.53
CA GLY A 141 13.08 -1.24 -6.39
C GLY A 141 14.47 -0.64 -6.23
N SER A 142 15.28 -0.60 -7.30
CA SER A 142 16.65 -0.08 -7.25
C SER A 142 16.72 1.39 -6.84
N ILE A 143 15.78 2.22 -7.32
CA ILE A 143 15.70 3.64 -6.95
C ILE A 143 15.43 3.78 -5.46
N LEU A 144 14.46 3.02 -4.93
CA LEU A 144 14.11 3.06 -3.51
C LEU A 144 15.21 2.44 -2.64
N GLU A 145 15.89 1.41 -3.12
CA GLU A 145 17.03 0.79 -2.45
C GLU A 145 18.18 1.79 -2.28
N GLU A 146 18.55 2.55 -3.31
CA GLU A 146 19.60 3.57 -3.22
C GLU A 146 19.30 4.60 -2.10
N ILE A 147 18.06 5.08 -2.05
CA ILE A 147 17.61 6.05 -1.06
C ILE A 147 17.56 5.41 0.33
N PHE A 148 17.07 4.17 0.44
CA PHE A 148 17.11 3.40 1.68
C PHE A 148 18.54 3.21 2.18
N LEU A 149 19.48 2.84 1.31
CA LEU A 149 20.87 2.63 1.69
C LEU A 149 21.53 3.92 2.20
N LYS A 150 21.09 5.08 1.73
CA LYS A 150 21.56 6.40 2.19
C LYS A 150 21.00 6.79 3.56
N TYR A 151 19.70 6.60 3.81
CA TYR A 151 19.03 7.12 5.00
C TYR A 151 18.68 6.07 6.07
N LYS A 152 18.70 4.79 5.72
CA LYS A 152 18.43 3.63 6.60
C LYS A 152 17.10 3.71 7.36
N SER A 153 16.09 4.32 6.74
CA SER A 153 14.75 4.42 7.33
C SER A 153 13.96 3.11 7.14
N PRO A 154 13.33 2.54 8.20
CA PRO A 154 12.45 1.38 8.07
C PRO A 154 11.32 1.58 7.05
N TYR A 155 10.76 2.79 7.01
CA TYR A 155 9.72 3.16 6.04
C TYR A 155 10.19 3.00 4.59
N LEU A 156 11.43 3.42 4.29
CA LEU A 156 12.03 3.26 2.96
C LEU A 156 12.35 1.80 2.65
N GLN A 157 12.71 1.01 3.67
CA GLN A 157 12.91 -0.43 3.50
C GLN A 157 11.62 -1.11 3.05
N ILE A 158 10.49 -0.81 3.70
CA ILE A 158 9.17 -1.35 3.32
C ILE A 158 8.83 -0.95 1.89
N ALA A 159 9.00 0.33 1.53
CA ALA A 159 8.72 0.82 0.18
C ALA A 159 9.57 0.08 -0.88
N PHE A 160 10.87 -0.07 -0.62
CA PHE A 160 11.80 -0.83 -1.47
C PHE A 160 11.36 -2.28 -1.62
N GLU A 161 11.20 -3.00 -0.52
CA GLU A 161 10.88 -4.43 -0.51
C GLU A 161 9.55 -4.71 -1.21
N LEU A 162 8.53 -3.88 -0.94
CA LEU A 162 7.23 -3.97 -1.59
C LEU A 162 7.36 -3.77 -3.11
N THR A 163 8.01 -2.69 -3.54
CA THR A 163 8.15 -2.35 -4.97
C THR A 163 8.98 -3.40 -5.71
N ALA A 164 10.09 -3.84 -5.14
CA ALA A 164 11.01 -4.76 -5.79
C ALA A 164 10.45 -6.18 -5.96
N TYR A 165 9.60 -6.63 -5.03
CA TYR A 165 9.25 -8.05 -4.90
C TYR A 165 7.74 -8.34 -4.99
N HIS A 166 6.88 -7.36 -5.27
CA HIS A 166 5.41 -7.60 -5.34
C HIS A 166 4.97 -8.59 -6.43
N HIS A 167 5.85 -8.94 -7.37
CA HIS A 167 5.61 -9.97 -8.39
C HIS A 167 6.30 -11.32 -8.09
N GLU A 168 6.93 -11.45 -6.93
CA GLU A 168 7.39 -12.74 -6.44
C GLU A 168 6.20 -13.63 -6.11
N LYS A 169 6.33 -14.93 -6.39
CA LYS A 169 5.30 -15.92 -6.11
C LYS A 169 5.78 -16.81 -4.99
N TYR A 170 4.90 -17.15 -4.06
CA TYR A 170 5.24 -17.94 -2.88
C TYR A 170 5.97 -19.27 -3.20
N ASN A 171 5.70 -19.85 -4.37
CA ASN A 171 6.35 -21.07 -4.87
C ASN A 171 7.69 -20.87 -5.62
N GLY A 172 8.19 -19.63 -5.75
CA GLY A 172 9.45 -19.32 -6.46
C GLY A 172 9.34 -19.11 -7.96
N THR A 173 8.14 -19.19 -8.55
CA THR A 173 7.96 -19.02 -10.00
C THR A 173 7.76 -17.55 -10.42
N GLY A 174 7.94 -16.62 -9.48
CA GLY A 174 7.81 -15.17 -9.70
C GLY A 174 9.08 -14.52 -10.24
N TYR A 175 9.11 -13.19 -10.18
CA TYR A 175 10.23 -12.35 -10.59
C TYR A 175 10.33 -11.12 -9.67
N PRO A 176 11.48 -10.43 -9.60
CA PRO A 176 12.71 -10.59 -10.39
C PRO A 176 13.73 -11.58 -9.83
N SER A 177 13.65 -11.95 -8.55
CA SER A 177 14.67 -12.69 -7.82
C SER A 177 14.31 -14.16 -7.53
N GLN A 178 13.08 -14.60 -7.86
CA GLN A 178 12.60 -15.97 -7.65
C GLN A 178 12.68 -16.39 -6.19
N LEU A 179 12.32 -15.47 -5.30
CA LEU A 179 12.28 -15.72 -3.87
C LEU A 179 11.17 -16.73 -3.54
N VAL A 180 11.42 -17.60 -2.57
CA VAL A 180 10.51 -18.70 -2.21
C VAL A 180 10.02 -18.54 -0.78
N GLY A 181 8.72 -18.66 -0.58
CA GLY A 181 8.07 -18.66 0.72
C GLY A 181 8.36 -17.40 1.52
N GLU A 182 8.76 -17.58 2.77
CA GLU A 182 9.02 -16.47 3.71
C GLU A 182 10.31 -15.69 3.41
N LYS A 183 11.08 -16.07 2.38
CA LYS A 183 12.17 -15.22 1.86
C LYS A 183 11.64 -13.99 1.14
N ILE A 184 10.39 -14.04 0.66
CA ILE A 184 9.71 -12.88 0.10
C ILE A 184 9.33 -11.96 1.28
N PRO A 185 9.71 -10.67 1.27
CA PRO A 185 9.29 -9.74 2.31
C PRO A 185 7.78 -9.73 2.50
N VAL A 186 7.33 -9.59 3.74
CA VAL A 186 5.90 -9.69 4.06
C VAL A 186 5.07 -8.59 3.37
N ALA A 187 5.63 -7.38 3.26
CA ALA A 187 5.01 -6.27 2.54
C ALA A 187 4.75 -6.60 1.07
N ALA A 188 5.71 -7.26 0.40
CA ALA A 188 5.56 -7.71 -0.98
C ALA A 188 4.53 -8.83 -1.13
N ARG A 189 4.50 -9.79 -0.19
CA ARG A 189 3.47 -10.85 -0.18
C ARG A 189 2.05 -10.29 0.00
N ILE A 190 1.90 -9.26 0.85
CA ILE A 190 0.63 -8.54 1.06
C ILE A 190 0.21 -7.82 -0.23
N MET A 191 1.16 -7.08 -0.82
CA MET A 191 0.94 -6.33 -2.05
C MET A 191 0.54 -7.22 -3.22
N ALA A 192 1.19 -8.38 -3.39
CA ALA A 192 0.89 -9.32 -4.46
C ALA A 192 -0.58 -9.77 -4.48
N LEU A 193 -1.16 -10.08 -3.30
CA LEU A 193 -2.57 -10.47 -3.22
C LEU A 193 -3.50 -9.29 -3.52
N ALA A 194 -3.19 -8.12 -2.96
CA ALA A 194 -3.97 -6.90 -3.16
C ALA A 194 -4.03 -6.48 -4.63
N ASP A 195 -2.88 -6.42 -5.32
CA ASP A 195 -2.80 -6.09 -6.74
C ASP A 195 -3.58 -7.09 -7.61
N VAL A 196 -3.38 -8.39 -7.38
CA VAL A 196 -4.07 -9.41 -8.19
C VAL A 196 -5.58 -9.37 -7.98
N TYR A 197 -6.06 -9.20 -6.74
CA TYR A 197 -7.50 -9.04 -6.52
C TYR A 197 -8.05 -7.81 -7.24
N ASP A 198 -7.35 -6.67 -7.15
CA ASP A 198 -7.77 -5.44 -7.83
C ASP A 198 -7.81 -5.63 -9.35
N ALA A 199 -6.77 -6.24 -9.92
CA ALA A 199 -6.68 -6.56 -11.34
C ALA A 199 -7.76 -7.55 -11.80
N LEU A 200 -8.17 -8.50 -10.95
CA LEU A 200 -9.25 -9.45 -11.25
C LEU A 200 -10.62 -8.78 -11.22
N THR A 201 -10.83 -7.84 -10.31
CA THR A 201 -12.15 -7.25 -10.02
C THR A 201 -12.40 -5.89 -10.65
N SER A 202 -11.39 -5.28 -11.26
CA SER A 202 -11.48 -4.02 -12.01
C SER A 202 -11.67 -4.25 -13.50
N LYS A 203 -12.31 -3.30 -14.20
CA LYS A 203 -12.45 -3.35 -15.66
C LYS A 203 -11.13 -2.95 -16.29
N ARG A 204 -10.61 -3.76 -17.21
CA ARG A 204 -9.50 -3.37 -18.09
C ARG A 204 -9.98 -3.36 -19.54
N CYS A 205 -9.33 -2.56 -20.40
CA CYS A 205 -9.68 -2.34 -21.82
C CYS A 205 -10.02 -3.62 -22.62
N TYR A 206 -9.57 -4.79 -22.17
CA TYR A 206 -9.69 -6.07 -22.87
C TYR A 206 -10.38 -7.19 -22.06
N LYS A 207 -10.89 -6.94 -20.84
CA LYS A 207 -11.47 -8.00 -20.00
C LYS A 207 -12.61 -7.49 -19.11
N LYS A 208 -13.72 -8.24 -19.07
CA LYS A 208 -14.78 -8.02 -18.07
C LYS A 208 -14.24 -8.33 -16.68
N SER A 209 -14.50 -7.46 -15.72
CA SER A 209 -14.19 -7.68 -14.30
C SER A 209 -14.87 -8.94 -13.78
N PHE A 210 -14.16 -9.72 -12.96
CA PHE A 210 -14.76 -10.83 -12.22
C PHE A 210 -15.67 -10.30 -11.09
N THR A 211 -16.59 -11.17 -10.63
CA THR A 211 -17.29 -10.93 -9.37
C THR A 211 -16.34 -11.18 -8.20
N HIS A 212 -16.73 -10.72 -7.01
CA HIS A 212 -15.96 -10.97 -5.79
C HIS A 212 -15.76 -12.47 -5.55
N GLU A 213 -16.82 -13.26 -5.73
CA GLU A 213 -16.84 -14.72 -5.51
C GLU A 213 -15.88 -15.42 -6.46
N ALA A 214 -15.90 -15.05 -7.74
CA ALA A 214 -14.99 -15.62 -8.74
C ALA A 214 -13.52 -15.23 -8.47
N ALA A 215 -13.26 -13.97 -8.06
CA ALA A 215 -11.91 -13.55 -7.68
C ALA A 215 -11.41 -14.28 -6.42
N LYS A 216 -12.28 -14.47 -5.43
CA LYS A 216 -12.00 -15.26 -4.22
C LYS A 216 -11.64 -16.71 -4.55
N GLU A 217 -12.41 -17.37 -5.40
CA GLU A 217 -12.14 -18.75 -5.83
C GLU A 217 -10.74 -18.87 -6.46
N ILE A 218 -10.39 -17.97 -7.38
CA ILE A 218 -9.04 -17.93 -8.00
C ILE A 218 -7.94 -17.75 -6.94
N ILE A 219 -8.13 -16.84 -5.98
CA ILE A 219 -7.15 -16.60 -4.91
C ILE A 219 -6.99 -17.84 -4.02
N LEU A 220 -8.08 -18.53 -3.69
CA LEU A 220 -8.06 -19.76 -2.90
C LEU A 220 -7.33 -20.91 -3.62
N GLU A 221 -7.54 -21.06 -4.93
CA GLU A 221 -6.85 -22.07 -5.75
C GLU A 221 -5.33 -21.85 -5.85
N GLU A 222 -4.89 -20.60 -5.70
CA GLU A 222 -3.50 -20.17 -5.74
C GLU A 222 -2.83 -20.08 -4.35
N ARG A 223 -3.54 -20.48 -3.29
CA ARG A 223 -3.01 -20.57 -1.92
C ARG A 223 -1.82 -21.53 -1.85
N GLY A 224 -0.67 -21.03 -1.37
CA GLY A 224 0.59 -21.78 -1.29
C GLY A 224 1.33 -21.89 -2.63
N LYS A 225 0.77 -21.37 -3.73
CA LYS A 225 1.41 -21.29 -5.05
C LYS A 225 1.84 -19.85 -5.31
N HIS A 226 0.90 -19.01 -5.76
CA HIS A 226 1.13 -17.59 -5.94
C HIS A 226 1.20 -16.90 -4.58
N PHE A 227 0.25 -17.19 -3.69
CA PHE A 227 0.04 -16.42 -2.48
C PHE A 227 0.47 -17.18 -1.23
N ASP A 228 0.95 -16.43 -0.24
CA ASP A 228 1.20 -16.94 1.09
C ASP A 228 -0.10 -17.43 1.74
N PRO A 229 -0.16 -18.69 2.23
CA PRO A 229 -1.29 -19.21 2.98
C PRO A 229 -1.83 -18.29 4.09
N LYS A 230 -0.95 -17.64 4.86
CA LYS A 230 -1.35 -16.75 5.97
C LYS A 230 -2.10 -15.50 5.46
N ILE A 231 -1.68 -14.98 4.31
CA ILE A 231 -2.29 -13.78 3.70
C ILE A 231 -3.61 -14.13 3.03
N VAL A 232 -3.71 -15.30 2.39
CA VAL A 232 -4.99 -15.80 1.89
C VAL A 232 -5.99 -15.98 3.03
N ASP A 233 -5.56 -16.55 4.16
CA ASP A 233 -6.43 -16.73 5.32
C ASP A 233 -6.89 -15.37 5.90
N SER A 234 -6.03 -14.35 5.87
CA SER A 234 -6.37 -12.96 6.22
C SER A 234 -7.39 -12.33 5.28
N PHE A 235 -7.20 -12.51 3.96
CA PHE A 235 -8.16 -12.08 2.94
C PHE A 235 -9.56 -12.69 3.18
N VAL A 236 -9.63 -14.00 3.44
CA VAL A 236 -10.91 -14.70 3.68
C VAL A 236 -11.62 -14.18 4.93
N ARG A 237 -10.90 -13.89 6.02
CA ARG A 237 -11.51 -13.32 7.23
C ARG A 237 -12.21 -11.97 6.98
N GLN A 238 -11.70 -11.21 6.01
CA GLN A 238 -12.13 -9.83 5.75
C GLN A 238 -12.86 -9.68 4.40
N GLU A 239 -13.29 -10.77 3.78
CA GLU A 239 -13.76 -10.76 2.39
C GLU A 239 -14.96 -9.83 2.12
N ASN A 240 -15.84 -9.66 3.12
CA ASN A 240 -16.97 -8.74 3.06
C ASN A 240 -16.51 -7.29 2.89
N GLU A 241 -15.41 -6.93 3.56
CA GLU A 241 -14.90 -5.56 3.60
C GLU A 241 -14.16 -5.26 2.30
N TRP A 242 -13.49 -6.27 1.74
CA TRP A 242 -12.93 -6.23 0.39
C TRP A 242 -14.01 -5.98 -0.67
N ASN A 243 -15.12 -6.72 -0.59
CA ASN A 243 -16.25 -6.53 -1.50
C ASN A 243 -16.89 -5.14 -1.32
N SER A 244 -16.97 -4.65 -0.08
CA SER A 244 -17.45 -3.29 0.22
C SER A 244 -16.57 -2.21 -0.43
N ILE A 245 -15.25 -2.30 -0.30
CA ILE A 245 -14.28 -1.41 -0.96
C ILE A 245 -14.45 -1.47 -2.49
N ARG A 246 -14.49 -2.67 -3.05
CA ARG A 246 -14.70 -2.90 -4.49
C ARG A 246 -15.98 -2.20 -4.99
N ASN A 247 -17.08 -2.30 -4.24
CA ASN A 247 -18.35 -1.70 -4.63
C ASN A 247 -18.37 -0.16 -4.46
N LYS A 248 -17.63 0.36 -3.48
CA LYS A 248 -17.52 1.81 -3.24
C LYS A 248 -16.66 2.51 -4.29
N TYR A 249 -15.59 1.87 -4.76
CA TYR A 249 -14.61 2.44 -5.67
C TYR A 249 -14.64 1.76 -7.04
N GLN A 250 -15.80 1.78 -7.72
CA GLN A 250 -15.94 1.22 -9.06
C GLN A 250 -15.45 2.19 -10.14
N ASP A 251 -14.82 1.64 -11.19
CA ASP A 251 -14.45 2.36 -12.42
C ASP A 251 -15.57 2.35 -13.48
#